data_AF-A0A1S2TU82-F1
#
_entry.id   AF-A0A1S2TU82-F1
#
_cell.length_a   1.000
_cell.length_b   1.000
_cell.length_c   1.000
_cell.angle_alpha   90.00
_cell.angle_beta   90.00
_cell.angle_gamma   90.00
#
_symmetry.space_group_name_H-M   'P 1'
#
loop_
_entity.id
_entity.type
_entity.pdbx_description
1 polymer ?
#
loop_
_entity_poly.entity_id
_entity_poly.type
_entity_poly.pdbx_seq_one_letter_code
_entity_poly.pdbx_strand_id
1 'polypeptide(L)'
;MAWGDAARRMLRRLALLEAGLAARLHATANGEVLVVTGSTADLPWVDGVAYAAPSASAPHLWLPTSWEPDVPQDLLGQAFSARFKRSPLLVWHEPAAVVPLDRLLAVSPALVQRIADYWGVTHATA
;
A
#
# COMPACT_ATOMS: atom_id res chain seq x y z
N MET A 1 -2.54 -2.71 3.14
CA MET A 1 -2.60 -1.23 3.14
C MET A 1 -2.74 -0.76 4.57
N ALA A 2 -2.08 0.33 4.93
CA ALA A 2 -2.14 0.91 6.26
C ALA A 2 -2.22 2.43 6.17
N TRP A 3 -2.98 3.04 7.08
CA TRP A 3 -3.19 4.49 7.18
C TRP A 3 -2.74 5.01 8.55
N GLY A 4 -2.31 6.27 8.62
CA GLY A 4 -2.02 6.98 9.87
C GLY A 4 -1.12 6.17 10.81
N ASP A 5 -1.59 5.89 12.02
CA ASP A 5 -0.81 5.16 13.01
C ASP A 5 -0.52 3.71 12.65
N ALA A 6 -1.43 3.03 11.92
CA ALA A 6 -1.15 1.70 11.39
C ALA A 6 -0.02 1.76 10.35
N ALA A 7 0.01 2.81 9.52
CA ALA A 7 1.09 3.03 8.56
C ALA A 7 2.43 3.27 9.26
N ARG A 8 2.44 4.09 10.33
CA ARG A 8 3.63 4.32 11.16
C ARG A 8 4.11 3.07 11.90
N ARG A 9 3.19 2.25 12.44
CA ARG A 9 3.52 0.95 13.05
C ARG A 9 4.11 -0.02 12.03
N MET A 10 3.51 -0.10 10.84
CA MET A 10 4.00 -0.92 9.73
C MET A 10 5.40 -0.48 9.28
N LEU A 11 5.64 0.82 9.11
CA LEU A 11 6.96 1.35 8.74
C LEU A 11 8.04 0.97 9.76
N ARG A 12 7.74 1.09 11.06
CA ARG A 12 8.64 0.64 12.13
C ARG A 12 8.92 -0.87 12.09
N ARG A 13 7.92 -1.70 11.78
CA ARG A 13 8.14 -3.15 11.61
C ARG A 13 9.02 -3.45 10.39
N LEU A 14 8.83 -2.75 9.28
CA LEU A 14 9.67 -2.90 8.09
C LEU A 14 11.14 -2.55 8.39
N ALA A 15 11.40 -1.53 9.22
CA ALA A 15 12.75 -1.14 9.63
C ALA A 15 13.50 -2.22 10.44
N LEU A 16 12.76 -3.15 11.06
CA LEU A 16 13.31 -4.21 11.92
C LEU A 16 13.46 -5.56 11.20
N LEU A 17 13.06 -5.65 9.94
CA LEU A 17 13.17 -6.90 9.18
C LEU A 17 14.64 -7.18 8.83
N GLU A 18 14.98 -8.47 8.84
CA GLU A 18 16.23 -8.96 8.25
C GLU A 18 16.25 -8.63 6.75
N ALA A 19 17.44 -8.30 6.22
CA ALA A 19 17.58 -7.74 4.87
C ALA A 19 17.08 -8.69 3.77
N GLY A 20 17.32 -9.99 3.89
CA GLY A 20 16.82 -11.01 2.98
C GLY A 20 15.30 -11.11 2.98
N LEU A 21 14.67 -11.06 4.16
CA LEU A 21 13.21 -11.01 4.28
C LEU A 21 12.64 -9.69 3.72
N ALA A 22 13.24 -8.55 4.05
CA ALA A 22 12.82 -7.24 3.56
C ALA A 22 12.85 -7.17 2.03
N ALA A 23 13.91 -7.66 1.39
CA ALA A 23 14.07 -7.64 -0.06
C ALA A 23 12.99 -8.43 -0.83
N ARG A 24 12.26 -9.34 -0.17
CA ARG A 24 11.13 -10.10 -0.75
C ARG A 24 9.82 -9.30 -0.74
N LEU A 25 9.77 -8.23 0.02
CA LEU A 25 8.62 -7.33 0.10
C LEU A 25 8.80 -6.14 -0.82
N HIS A 26 7.69 -5.59 -1.30
CA HIS A 26 7.67 -4.34 -2.03
C HIS A 26 6.73 -3.35 -1.35
N ALA A 27 7.07 -2.06 -1.40
CA ALA A 27 6.28 -1.02 -0.77
C ALA A 27 6.18 0.24 -1.62
N THR A 28 5.10 0.99 -1.40
CA THR A 28 4.95 2.36 -1.86
C THR A 28 4.19 3.17 -0.80
N ALA A 29 4.48 4.46 -0.72
CA ALA A 29 3.86 5.36 0.23
C ALA A 29 3.54 6.71 -0.43
N ASN A 30 2.46 7.34 0.02
CA ASN A 30 2.15 8.74 -0.25
C ASN A 30 1.46 9.31 0.99
N GLY A 31 1.44 10.65 1.16
CA GLY A 31 0.72 11.31 2.26
C GLY A 31 0.86 10.60 3.60
N GLU A 32 -0.17 9.86 4.03
CA GLU A 32 -0.17 9.02 5.24
C GLU A 32 -0.52 7.53 4.99
N VAL A 33 -0.44 7.05 3.74
CA VAL A 33 -0.71 5.65 3.38
C VAL A 33 0.57 4.91 3.05
N LEU A 34 0.63 3.66 3.50
CA LEU A 34 1.63 2.68 3.11
C LEU A 34 0.95 1.44 2.54
N VAL A 35 1.39 1.06 1.33
CA VAL A 35 1.03 -0.20 0.70
C VAL A 35 2.26 -1.09 0.74
N VAL A 36 2.09 -2.32 1.22
CA VAL A 36 3.13 -3.35 1.22
C VAL A 36 2.55 -4.59 0.53
N THR A 37 3.34 -5.17 -0.37
CA THR A 37 3.00 -6.41 -1.08
C THR A 37 4.14 -7.42 -0.93
N GLY A 38 3.80 -8.70 -1.00
CA GLY A 38 4.72 -9.82 -0.80
C GLY A 38 3.94 -11.08 -0.46
N SER A 39 4.66 -12.17 -0.18
CA SER A 39 4.04 -13.38 0.35
C SER A 39 3.36 -13.08 1.69
N THR A 40 2.16 -13.62 1.90
CA THR A 40 1.41 -13.48 3.16
C THR A 40 2.23 -13.87 4.39
N ALA A 41 3.13 -14.86 4.24
CA ALA A 41 4.00 -15.34 5.31
C ALA A 41 5.15 -14.38 5.65
N ASP A 42 5.53 -13.50 4.73
CA ASP A 42 6.63 -12.54 4.91
C ASP A 42 6.13 -11.17 5.39
N LEU A 43 4.82 -10.90 5.28
CA LEU A 43 4.24 -9.60 5.62
C LEU A 43 4.29 -9.36 7.13
N PRO A 44 4.83 -8.22 7.59
CA PRO A 44 4.91 -7.90 9.01
C PRO A 44 3.59 -7.34 9.53
N TRP A 45 2.61 -8.21 9.71
CA TRP A 45 1.26 -7.86 10.17
C TRP A 45 1.28 -6.95 11.40
N VAL A 46 0.47 -5.89 11.36
CA VAL A 46 0.18 -4.99 12.47
C VAL A 46 -1.31 -4.72 12.55
N ASP A 47 -1.79 -4.37 13.74
CA ASP A 47 -3.19 -4.04 13.94
C ASP A 47 -3.59 -2.76 13.17
N GLY A 48 -4.77 -2.81 12.55
CA GLY A 48 -5.36 -1.71 11.79
C GLY A 48 -4.93 -1.66 10.31
N VAL A 49 -4.28 -2.71 9.80
CA VAL A 49 -4.11 -2.85 8.33
C VAL A 49 -5.37 -3.38 7.68
N ALA A 50 -5.58 -2.94 6.45
CA ALA A 50 -6.63 -3.43 5.59
C ALA A 50 -6.04 -4.13 4.36
N TYR A 51 -6.79 -5.08 3.82
CA TYR A 51 -6.36 -5.92 2.71
C TYR A 51 -6.98 -5.41 1.42
N ALA A 52 -6.24 -5.52 0.32
CA ALA A 52 -6.76 -5.21 -0.99
C ALA A 52 -6.43 -6.35 -1.95
N ALA A 53 -7.32 -6.58 -2.89
CA ALA A 53 -7.17 -7.57 -3.94
C ALA A 53 -7.58 -6.97 -5.29
N PRO A 54 -7.04 -7.50 -6.41
CA PRO A 54 -7.55 -7.13 -7.73
C PRO A 54 -9.02 -7.52 -7.87
N SER A 55 -9.81 -6.66 -8.49
CA SER A 55 -11.19 -6.94 -8.86
C SER A 55 -11.24 -8.11 -9.84
N ALA A 56 -12.21 -9.01 -9.65
CA ALA A 56 -12.45 -10.13 -10.57
C ALA A 56 -12.88 -9.65 -11.97
N SER A 57 -13.66 -8.56 -12.05
CA SER A 57 -14.19 -8.01 -13.30
C SER A 57 -13.27 -6.95 -13.92
N ALA A 58 -12.34 -6.38 -13.16
CA ALA A 58 -11.37 -5.39 -13.62
C ALA A 58 -10.00 -5.59 -12.94
N PRO A 59 -9.14 -6.52 -13.41
CA PRO A 59 -7.90 -6.89 -12.69
C PRO A 59 -6.87 -5.76 -12.52
N HIS A 60 -6.98 -4.68 -13.30
CA HIS A 60 -6.15 -3.46 -13.13
C HIS A 60 -6.59 -2.57 -11.96
N LEU A 61 -7.78 -2.84 -11.41
CA LEU A 61 -8.38 -2.13 -10.29
C LEU A 61 -8.30 -2.99 -9.03
N TRP A 62 -7.57 -2.51 -8.03
CA TRP A 62 -7.47 -3.11 -6.71
C TRP A 62 -8.43 -2.42 -5.75
N LEU A 63 -9.15 -3.21 -4.96
CA LEU A 63 -10.17 -2.74 -4.02
C LEU A 63 -9.93 -3.34 -2.63
N PRO A 64 -10.31 -2.64 -1.55
CA PRO A 64 -10.38 -3.24 -0.22
C PRO A 64 -11.21 -4.53 -0.25
N THR A 65 -10.74 -5.59 0.40
CA THR A 65 -11.50 -6.85 0.48
C THR A 65 -12.70 -6.76 1.43
N SER A 66 -12.78 -5.69 2.22
CA SER A 66 -13.85 -5.43 3.18
C SER A 66 -14.93 -4.50 2.64
N TRP A 67 -14.84 -4.08 1.38
CA TRP A 67 -15.75 -3.11 0.78
C TRP A 67 -16.02 -3.46 -0.68
N GLU A 68 -17.27 -3.28 -1.09
CA GLU A 68 -17.70 -3.41 -2.48
C GLU A 68 -18.28 -2.06 -2.96
N PRO A 69 -17.91 -1.58 -4.16
CA PRO A 69 -18.51 -0.36 -4.72
C PRO A 69 -19.99 -0.55 -5.05
N ASP A 70 -20.79 0.51 -4.90
CA ASP A 70 -22.21 0.52 -5.28
C ASP A 70 -22.44 0.45 -6.81
N VAL A 71 -21.36 0.58 -7.59
CA VAL A 71 -21.38 0.53 -9.06
C VAL A 71 -20.63 -0.70 -9.56
N PRO A 72 -20.99 -1.26 -10.74
CA PRO A 72 -20.27 -2.36 -11.33
C PRO A 72 -18.76 -2.09 -11.45
N GLN A 73 -17.94 -3.04 -11.01
CA GLN A 73 -16.49 -2.87 -10.89
C GLN A 73 -15.80 -2.73 -12.26
N ASP A 74 -16.39 -3.25 -13.32
CA ASP A 74 -15.93 -3.10 -14.71
C ASP A 74 -16.14 -1.66 -15.22
N LEU A 75 -17.31 -1.06 -14.96
CA LEU A 75 -17.58 0.34 -15.28
C LEU A 75 -16.69 1.28 -14.47
N LEU A 76 -16.50 0.98 -13.18
CA LEU A 76 -15.56 1.69 -12.32
C LEU A 76 -14.15 1.60 -12.90
N GLY A 77 -13.71 0.39 -13.27
CA GLY A 77 -12.41 0.15 -13.90
C GLY A 77 -12.21 0.96 -15.18
N GLN A 78 -13.22 1.09 -16.03
CA GLN A 78 -13.18 1.91 -17.25
C GLN A 78 -13.05 3.41 -16.93
N ALA A 79 -13.85 3.91 -15.99
CA ALA A 79 -13.81 5.31 -15.57
C ALA A 79 -12.43 5.70 -15.01
N PHE A 80 -11.84 4.83 -14.19
CA PHE A 80 -10.51 5.04 -13.63
C PHE A 80 -9.41 4.98 -14.69
N SER A 81 -9.49 4.04 -15.65
CA SER A 81 -8.56 3.97 -16.78
C SER A 81 -8.62 5.20 -17.69
N ALA A 82 -9.81 5.79 -17.88
CA ALA A 82 -9.94 7.04 -18.62
C ALA A 82 -9.31 8.23 -17.86
N ARG A 83 -9.48 8.26 -16.53
CA ARG A 83 -9.06 9.37 -15.65
C ARG A 83 -7.58 9.37 -15.28
N PHE A 84 -6.97 8.20 -15.12
CA PHE A 84 -5.59 8.03 -14.65
C PHE A 84 -4.76 7.33 -15.72
N LYS A 85 -3.53 7.81 -15.94
CA LYS A 85 -2.62 7.25 -16.95
C LYS A 85 -1.77 6.08 -16.42
N ARG A 86 -1.92 5.72 -15.14
CA ARG A 86 -1.12 4.70 -14.46
C ARG A 86 -1.99 3.50 -14.11
N SER A 87 -1.38 2.33 -14.09
CA SER A 87 -2.05 1.06 -13.82
C SER A 87 -1.03 0.03 -13.30
N PRO A 88 -1.37 -0.84 -12.34
CA PRO A 88 -2.68 -0.94 -11.70
C PRO A 88 -2.91 0.16 -10.65
N LEU A 89 -4.18 0.37 -10.29
CA LEU A 89 -4.60 1.35 -9.28
C LEU A 89 -5.25 0.65 -8.10
N LEU A 90 -4.86 1.04 -6.89
CA LEU A 90 -5.63 0.76 -5.68
C LEU A 90 -6.57 1.92 -5.40
N VAL A 91 -7.87 1.64 -5.31
CA VAL A 91 -8.92 2.61 -4.97
C VAL A 91 -9.39 2.36 -3.56
N TRP A 92 -9.39 3.40 -2.74
CA TRP A 92 -9.80 3.37 -1.34
C TRP A 92 -11.00 4.28 -1.12
N HIS A 93 -12.03 3.77 -0.44
CA HIS A 93 -13.28 4.51 -0.22
C HIS A 93 -13.17 5.51 0.93
N GLU A 94 -12.53 5.12 2.05
CA GLU A 94 -12.40 5.97 3.23
C GLU A 94 -11.06 5.76 3.96
N PRO A 95 -10.20 6.80 4.05
CA PRO A 95 -10.30 8.07 3.33
C PRO A 95 -10.22 7.86 1.80
N ALA A 96 -10.90 8.71 1.04
CA ALA A 96 -10.95 8.59 -0.42
C ALA A 96 -9.56 8.79 -1.04
N ALA A 97 -9.02 7.76 -1.67
CA ALA A 97 -7.68 7.81 -2.25
C ALA A 97 -7.51 6.87 -3.45
N VAL A 98 -6.56 7.24 -4.32
CA VAL A 98 -6.18 6.45 -5.50
C VAL A 98 -4.66 6.31 -5.50
N VAL A 99 -4.18 5.09 -5.34
CA VAL A 99 -2.75 4.79 -5.21
C VAL A 99 -2.29 3.97 -6.42
N PRO A 100 -1.45 4.53 -7.30
CA PRO A 100 -0.81 3.75 -8.35
C PRO A 100 0.11 2.68 -7.76
N LEU A 101 -0.04 1.44 -8.24
CA LEU A 101 0.75 0.29 -7.81
C LEU A 101 1.88 -0.05 -8.79
N ASP A 102 2.07 0.75 -9.84
CA ASP A 102 3.10 0.60 -10.87
C ASP A 102 4.51 1.00 -10.40
N ARG A 103 4.63 1.55 -9.18
CA ARG A 103 5.90 1.94 -8.55
C ARG A 103 6.04 1.38 -7.14
N LEU A 104 5.79 0.08 -7.00
CA LEU A 104 6.18 -0.66 -5.81
C LEU A 104 7.70 -0.89 -5.86
N LEU A 105 8.42 -0.47 -4.83
CA LEU A 105 9.88 -0.60 -4.72
C LEU A 105 10.21 -1.69 -3.70
N ALA A 106 11.25 -2.49 -3.96
CA ALA A 106 11.72 -3.47 -2.99
C ALA A 106 12.05 -2.80 -1.65
N VAL A 107 11.61 -3.41 -0.55
CA VAL A 107 11.85 -2.86 0.79
C VAL A 107 13.34 -2.93 1.09
N SER A 108 13.90 -1.78 1.45
CA SER A 108 15.30 -1.59 1.81
C SER A 108 15.41 -0.53 2.90
N PRO A 109 16.52 -0.48 3.66
CA PRO A 109 16.74 0.58 4.65
C PRO A 109 16.62 1.98 4.05
N ALA A 110 17.12 2.18 2.83
CA ALA A 110 17.02 3.46 2.12
C ALA A 110 15.57 3.84 1.77
N LEU A 111 14.74 2.87 1.35
CA LEU A 111 13.32 3.13 1.10
C LEU A 111 12.58 3.49 2.39
N VAL A 112 12.81 2.73 3.46
CA VAL A 112 12.18 2.95 4.77
C VAL A 112 12.55 4.33 5.32
N GLN A 113 13.83 4.70 5.28
CA GLN A 113 14.29 6.02 5.71
C GLN A 113 13.66 7.14 4.88
N ARG A 114 13.63 6.99 3.55
CA ARG A 114 13.00 7.97 2.66
C ARG A 114 11.51 8.19 2.98
N ILE A 115 10.77 7.14 3.30
CA ILE A 115 9.37 7.24 3.70
C ILE A 115 9.25 7.94 5.06
N ALA A 116 10.11 7.59 6.02
CA ALA A 116 10.14 8.22 7.34
C ALA A 116 10.41 9.73 7.25
N ASP A 117 11.41 10.13 6.45
CA ASP A 117 11.75 11.53 6.21
C ASP A 117 10.59 12.28 5.55
N TYR A 118 9.96 11.67 4.54
CA TYR A 118 8.81 12.26 3.85
C TYR A 118 7.61 12.50 4.78
N TRP A 119 7.43 11.66 5.80
CA TRP A 119 6.37 11.81 6.81
C TRP A 119 6.76 12.65 8.02
N GLY A 120 8.00 13.16 8.09
CA GLY A 120 8.50 13.88 9.27
C GLY A 120 8.67 12.99 10.50
N VAL A 121 8.82 11.67 10.33
CA VAL A 121 9.04 10.72 11.42
C VAL A 121 10.54 10.60 11.66
N THR A 122 11.09 11.39 12.59
CA THR A 122 12.47 11.20 13.06
C THR A 122 12.53 9.93 13.91
N HIS A 123 13.38 8.97 13.54
CA HIS A 123 13.64 7.79 14.36
C HIS A 123 14.33 8.26 15.66
N ALA A 124 13.63 8.21 16.79
CA ALA A 124 14.30 8.22 18.09
C ALA A 124 15.08 6.91 18.19
N THR A 125 16.39 6.99 17.97
CA THR A 125 17.34 5.94 18.34
C THR A 125 17.19 5.65 19.83
N ALA A 126 16.82 4.41 20.15
CA ALA A 126 16.96 3.85 21.49
C ALA A 126 18.12 2.85 21.48
#